data_AF-A0A1B0DBK3-F1
#
_entry.id   AF-A0A1B0DBK3-F1
#
_cell.length_a   1.000
_cell.length_b   1.000
_cell.length_c   1.000
_cell.angle_alpha   90.00
_cell.angle_beta   90.00
_cell.angle_gamma   90.00
#
_symmetry.space_group_name_H-M   'P 1'
#
loop_
_entity.id
_entity.type
_entity.pdbx_description
1 polymer ?
#
loop_
_entity_poly.entity_id
_entity_poly.type
_entity_poly.pdbx_seq_one_letter_code
_entity_poly.pdbx_strand_id
1 'polypeptide(L)' 'MYCALRERPYKCHLPDCGRAFIQLSNLQQHLRNHDAQVERAKNRPFHCNICGKGFATESSLRTHTSKVSHSPLV' A
#
# COMPACT_ATOMS: atom_id res chain seq x y z
N MET A 1 -6.96 -4.49 35.48
CA MET A 1 -6.00 -5.08 34.52
C MET A 1 -6.78 -6.19 33.83
N TYR A 2 -7.08 -6.20 32.54
CA TYR A 2 -6.26 -5.87 31.38
C TYR A 2 -7.14 -5.19 30.32
N CYS A 3 -6.66 -4.11 29.70
CA CYS A 3 -7.20 -3.69 28.42
C CYS A 3 -6.96 -4.86 27.46
N ALA A 4 -8.03 -5.48 26.95
CA ALA A 4 -7.95 -6.33 25.77
C ALA A 4 -7.57 -5.42 24.58
N LEU A 5 -6.28 -5.12 24.49
CA LEU A 5 -5.64 -4.45 23.36
C LEU A 5 -5.89 -5.37 22.16
N ARG A 6 -6.98 -5.11 21.42
CA ARG A 6 -7.41 -5.81 20.20
C ARG A 6 -6.26 -6.55 19.54
N GLU A 7 -6.04 -7.80 19.95
CA GLU A 7 -4.87 -8.54 19.52
C GLU A 7 -5.07 -8.79 18.02
N ARG A 8 -4.10 -8.33 17.23
CA ARG A 8 -4.05 -8.55 15.79
C ARG A 8 -2.93 -9.55 15.53
N PRO A 9 -3.16 -10.85 15.82
CA PRO A 9 -2.11 -11.85 15.71
C PRO A 9 -1.62 -12.04 14.27
N TYR A 10 -2.48 -11.72 13.29
CA TYR A 10 -2.18 -11.90 11.87
C TYR A 10 -1.53 -10.65 11.26
N LYS A 11 -0.20 -10.60 11.23
CA LYS A 11 0.56 -9.47 10.69
C LYS A 11 0.98 -9.71 9.23
N CYS A 12 0.95 -8.66 8.42
CA CYS A 12 1.56 -8.63 7.10
C CYS A 12 3.06 -8.35 7.27
N HIS A 13 3.88 -9.26 6.77
CA HIS A 13 5.34 -9.21 6.90
C HIS A 13 6.05 -8.51 5.73
N LEU A 14 5.29 -7.86 4.84
CA LEU A 14 5.88 -7.10 3.74
C LEU A 14 6.52 -5.80 4.26
N PRO A 15 7.74 -5.46 3.79
CA PRO A 15 8.58 -4.38 4.34
C PRO A 15 7.86 -3.04 4.49
N ASP A 16 6.99 -2.69 3.53
CA ASP A 16 6.31 -1.39 3.46
C ASP A 16 4.84 -1.42 3.92
N CYS A 17 4.34 -2.57 4.39
CA CYS A 17 2.91 -2.71 4.70
C CYS A 17 2.59 -2.57 6.18
N GLY A 18 3.29 -3.32 7.04
CA GLY A 18 3.14 -3.29 8.51
C GLY A 18 1.73 -3.53 9.06
N ARG A 19 0.74 -3.90 8.23
CA ARG A 19 -0.66 -4.05 8.65
C ARG A 19 -0.87 -5.32 9.45
N ALA A 20 -1.71 -5.23 10.48
CA ALA A 20 -2.11 -6.38 11.28
C ALA A 20 -3.63 -6.54 11.31
N PHE A 21 -4.10 -7.79 11.34
CA PHE A 21 -5.50 -8.19 11.24
C PHE A 21 -5.88 -9.08 12.42
N ILE A 22 -7.15 -9.00 12.81
CA ILE A 22 -7.74 -9.84 13.88
C ILE A 22 -8.08 -11.24 13.33
N GLN A 23 -8.40 -11.35 12.04
CA GLN A 23 -8.79 -12.60 11.39
C GLN A 23 -7.84 -12.97 10.24
N LEU A 24 -7.57 -14.26 10.08
CA LEU A 24 -6.73 -14.81 9.02
C LEU A 24 -7.32 -14.56 7.61
N SER A 25 -8.63 -14.66 7.45
CA SER A 25 -9.35 -14.38 6.20
C SER A 25 -9.06 -12.97 5.67
N ASN A 26 -9.00 -11.98 6.57
CA ASN A 26 -8.67 -10.60 6.22
C ASN A 26 -7.21 -10.43 5.82
N LEU A 27 -6.28 -11.13 6.49
CA LEU A 27 -4.87 -11.15 6.08
C LEU A 27 -4.73 -11.79 4.69
N GLN A 28 -5.39 -12.92 4.42
CA GLN A 28 -5.33 -13.56 3.11
C GLN A 28 -5.91 -12.70 1.98
N GLN A 29 -7.06 -12.04 2.22
CA GLN A 29 -7.61 -11.08 1.25
C GLN A 29 -6.67 -9.91 1.01
N HIS A 30 -6.04 -9.42 2.08
CA HIS A 30 -5.04 -8.37 1.99
C HIS A 30 -3.80 -8.79 1.19
N LEU A 31 -3.28 -10.00 1.37
CA LEU A 31 -2.14 -10.52 0.61
C LEU A 31 -2.43 -10.61 -0.89
N ARG A 32 -3.63 -11.03 -1.29
CA ARG A 32 -4.04 -11.00 -2.71
C ARG A 32 -3.98 -9.61 -3.33
N ASN A 33 -4.22 -8.57 -2.53
CA ASN A 33 -4.10 -7.19 -3.00
C ASN A 33 -2.63 -6.75 -3.18
N HIS A 34 -1.67 -7.39 -2.51
CA HIS A 34 -0.26 -7.12 -2.78
C HIS A 34 0.13 -7.60 -4.16
N ASP A 35 -0.15 -8.86 -4.50
CA ASP A 35 0.11 -9.40 -5.84
C ASP A 35 -0.60 -8.56 -6.92
N ALA A 36 -1.87 -8.23 -6.69
CA ALA A 36 -2.63 -7.39 -7.61
C ALA A 36 -2.07 -5.95 -7.71
N GLN A 37 -1.50 -5.38 -6.65
CA GLN A 37 -0.87 -4.06 -6.70
C GLN A 37 0.50 -4.10 -7.36
N VAL A 38 1.32 -5.14 -7.11
CA VAL A 38 2.63 -5.33 -7.73
C VAL A 38 2.49 -5.48 -9.25
N GLU A 39 1.58 -6.36 -9.70
CA GLU A 39 1.31 -6.54 -11.13
C GLU A 39 0.71 -5.28 -11.77
N ARG A 40 -0.22 -4.60 -11.08
CA ARG A 40 -0.76 -3.32 -11.58
C ARG A 40 0.31 -2.25 -11.66
N ALA A 41 1.22 -2.15 -10.69
CA ALA A 41 2.30 -1.16 -10.73
C ALA A 41 3.25 -1.43 -11.91
N LYS A 42 3.58 -2.70 -12.16
CA LYS A 42 4.42 -3.13 -13.29
C LYS A 42 3.76 -2.86 -14.65
N ASN A 43 2.44 -3.07 -14.75
CA ASN A 43 1.71 -2.91 -16.01
C ASN A 43 1.17 -1.49 -16.26
N ARG A 44 1.44 -0.55 -15.34
CA ARG A 44 1.00 0.84 -15.47
C ARG A 44 2.08 1.65 -16.20
N PRO A 45 1.74 2.43 -17.24
CA PRO A 45 2.73 3.18 -18.00
C PRO A 45 3.20 4.48 -17.33
N PHE A 46 2.48 4.98 -16.31
CA PHE A 46 2.81 6.24 -15.64
C PHE A 46 3.20 6.00 -14.18
N HIS A 47 4.36 6.46 -13.73
CA HIS A 47 4.82 6.27 -12.35
C HIS A 47 5.19 7.60 -11.69
N CYS A 48 4.98 7.68 -10.39
CA CYS A 48 5.54 8.78 -9.62
C CYS A 48 7.02 8.53 -9.37
N ASN A 49 7.87 9.44 -9.84
CA ASN A 49 9.33 9.33 -9.69
C ASN A 49 9.82 9.49 -8.26
N ILE A 50 8.96 9.91 -7.31
CA ILE A 50 9.36 10.16 -5.92
C ILE A 50 8.96 8.98 -5.02
N CYS A 51 7.74 8.46 -5.16
CA CYS A 51 7.25 7.34 -4.34
C CYS A 51 7.14 6.00 -5.08
N GLY A 52 7.47 5.95 -6.37
CA GLY A 52 7.41 4.73 -7.19
C GLY A 52 6.00 4.22 -7.51
N LYS A 53 4.95 4.92 -7.10
CA LYS A 53 3.56 4.47 -7.27
C LYS A 53 3.16 4.52 -8.75
N GLY A 54 2.66 3.41 -9.29
CA GLY A 54 2.16 3.31 -10.66
C GLY A 54 0.72 3.81 -10.82
N PHE A 55 0.41 4.43 -11.94
CA PHE A 55 -0.88 5.03 -12.34
C PHE A 55 -1.31 4.58 -13.74
N ALA A 56 -2.61 4.31 -13.93
CA ALA A 56 -3.12 3.83 -15.22
C ALA A 56 -3.21 4.94 -16.27
N THR A 57 -3.31 6.20 -15.84
CA THR A 57 -3.42 7.36 -16.73
C THR A 57 -2.57 8.52 -16.22
N GLU A 58 -2.12 9.37 -17.14
CA GLU A 58 -1.35 10.58 -16.80
C GLU A 58 -2.13 11.52 -15.88
N SER A 59 -3.43 11.74 -16.13
CA SER A 59 -4.27 12.59 -15.28
C SER A 59 -4.29 12.14 -13.82
N SER A 60 -4.25 10.81 -13.60
CA SER A 60 -4.20 10.25 -12.25
C SER A 60 -2.85 10.44 -11.57
N LEU A 61 -1.74 10.38 -12.32
CA LEU A 61 -0.42 10.76 -11.84
C LEU A 61 -0.34 12.26 -11.52
N ARG A 62 -0.82 13.13 -12.41
CA ARG A 62 -0.81 14.60 -12.20
C ARG A 62 -1.61 15.01 -10.98
N THR A 63 -2.78 14.39 -10.79
CA THR A 63 -3.61 14.60 -9.60
C THR A 63 -2.89 14.11 -8.34
N HIS A 64 -2.15 13.01 -8.43
CA HIS A 64 -1.34 12.52 -7.32
C HIS A 64 -0.22 13.50 -6.97
N THR A 65 0.56 13.98 -7.93
CA THR A 65 1.68 14.91 -7.67
C THR A 65 1.23 16.28 -7.20
N SER A 66 0.00 16.71 -7.55
CA SER A 66 -0.55 17.98 -7.06
C SER A 66 -1.17 17.88 -5.66
N LYS A 67 -1.78 16.74 -5.34
CA LYS A 67 -2.41 16.51 -4.03
C LYS A 67 -1.44 15.97 -2.99
N VAL A 68 -0.42 15.25 -3.43
CA VAL A 68 0.60 14.66 -2.57
C VAL A 68 1.87 15.48 -2.74
N SER A 69 2.13 16.33 -1.75
CA SER A 69 3.42 16.96 -1.57
C SER A 69 4.42 15.86 -1.19
N HIS A 70 5.18 15.40 -2.15
CA HIS A 70 6.34 14.59 -1.86
C HIS A 70 7.40 15.51 -1.30
N SER A 71 7.61 15.47 0.02
CA SER A 71 8.79 16.11 0.61
C SER A 71 9.99 15.29 0.16
N PRO A 72 10.87 15.80 -0.71
CA PRO A 72 12.09 15.08 -1.02
C PRO A 72 12.90 15.07 0.26
N LEU A 73 13.03 13.90 0.88
CA LEU A 73 14.05 13.70 1.90
C LEU A 73 15.39 13.83 1.15
N VAL A 74 16.05 14.97 1.36
CA VAL A 74 17.51 15.07 1.25
C VAL A 74 18.11 14.10 2.26
#